data_AF-A0A5E5AQ13-F1
#
_entry.id   AF-A0A5E5AQ13-F1
#
_cell.length_a   1.000
_cell.length_b   1.000
_cell.length_c   1.000
_cell.angle_alpha   90.00
_cell.angle_beta   90.00
_cell.angle_gamma   90.00
#
_symmetry.space_group_name_H-M   'P 1'
#
loop_
_entity.id
_entity.type
_entity.pdbx_description
1 polymer ?
#
loop_
_entity_poly.entity_id
_entity_poly.type
_entity_poly.pdbx_seq_one_letter_code
_entity_poly.pdbx_strand_id
1 'polypeptide(L)'
;MTSLSDNQVEIDGELSVPIWLTRLLECWRIFVLLAVVTSLMILVACLLISARFESQAFISVTRDVASYNLEKPAFVDPQRLREYLEFVGKSNTPAGRYLISQISERFIAEHVKLEMQYDKNASRFIADKDARGLLTSGISFKVQSTLSGEDASEKLRLLASYITDVMLGRYLRAVTDKLEGESATEALKIDNGIINAELRIRELDRRLGQARRIASEYPQSVPAKEQQIVTTEINGRFLPPVTQIVGLETELVDAKVELDRLLRRQKQNNFETAFFVELRRRSPHLASGARLKGAYLATLAVTRESAPDDDLHREVINRVSAVITDVRNQRLDAPDFILGPTTPNRRSTVALFKASPLAVVFGILLAGAITLTLRHLNPSWLARFRPLPRACIEGQGAST
;
A
#
# COMPACT_ATOMS: atom_id res chain seq x y z
N MET A 1 27.59 -59.94 -4.54
CA MET A 1 28.90 -59.24 -4.52
C MET A 1 29.68 -59.73 -5.72
N THR A 2 29.36 -59.19 -6.90
CA THR A 2 29.98 -59.51 -8.18
C THR A 2 30.72 -58.27 -8.68
N SER A 3 31.89 -58.50 -9.25
CA SER A 3 32.94 -57.56 -9.64
C SER A 3 32.44 -56.33 -10.41
N LEU A 4 32.59 -55.15 -9.81
CA LEU A 4 32.43 -53.84 -10.47
C LEU A 4 33.75 -53.36 -11.13
N SER A 5 34.79 -54.19 -11.23
CA SER A 5 36.12 -53.77 -11.67
C SER A 5 36.35 -53.78 -13.19
N ASP A 6 35.37 -54.15 -14.01
CA ASP A 6 35.59 -54.44 -15.44
C ASP A 6 35.33 -53.24 -16.38
N ASN A 7 35.33 -52.01 -15.85
CA ASN A 7 34.91 -50.80 -16.57
C ASN A 7 36.01 -49.73 -16.76
N GLN A 8 37.28 -50.07 -16.52
CA GLN A 8 38.41 -49.14 -16.71
C GLN A 8 39.45 -49.74 -17.66
N VAL A 9 39.96 -48.91 -18.58
CA VAL A 9 41.08 -49.23 -19.46
C VAL A 9 42.30 -48.51 -18.90
N GLU A 10 43.31 -49.27 -18.49
CA GLU A 10 44.59 -48.74 -18.04
C GLU A 10 45.38 -48.25 -19.26
N ILE A 11 45.65 -46.95 -19.30
CA ILE A 11 46.53 -46.33 -20.29
C ILE A 11 47.75 -45.86 -19.52
N ASP A 12 48.88 -46.56 -19.71
CA ASP A 12 50.24 -46.21 -19.30
C ASP A 12 50.37 -45.16 -18.17
N GLY A 13 50.00 -45.57 -16.96
CA GLY A 13 50.61 -45.05 -15.74
C GLY A 13 49.85 -44.01 -14.91
N GLU A 14 49.04 -43.08 -15.45
CA GLU A 14 48.57 -41.98 -14.57
C GLU A 14 47.13 -41.45 -14.74
N LEU A 15 46.26 -41.97 -15.61
CA LEU A 15 44.84 -41.55 -15.58
C LEU A 15 43.89 -42.64 -16.12
N SER A 16 43.12 -43.29 -15.25
CA SER A 16 42.12 -44.27 -15.67
C SER A 16 40.91 -43.56 -16.29
N VAL A 17 40.88 -43.54 -17.63
CA VAL A 17 39.75 -42.97 -18.38
C VAL A 17 38.63 -44.01 -18.42
N PRO A 18 37.40 -43.67 -17.99
CA PRO A 18 36.32 -44.65 -18.00
C PRO A 18 35.92 -45.03 -19.43
N ILE A 19 35.60 -46.31 -19.66
CA ILE A 19 35.36 -46.90 -21.00
C ILE A 19 34.29 -46.14 -21.81
N TRP A 20 33.30 -45.54 -21.16
CA TRP A 20 32.29 -44.76 -21.86
C TRP A 20 32.86 -43.51 -22.55
N LEU A 21 33.95 -42.95 -22.02
CA LEU A 21 34.56 -41.70 -22.48
C LEU A 21 35.39 -41.91 -23.74
N THR A 22 36.15 -43.01 -23.80
CA THR A 22 36.85 -43.45 -25.03
C THR A 22 35.86 -43.78 -26.15
N ARG A 23 34.75 -44.45 -25.80
CA ARG A 23 33.65 -44.75 -26.74
C ARG A 23 32.97 -43.49 -27.29
N LEU A 24 32.89 -42.43 -26.49
CA LEU A 24 32.30 -41.16 -26.89
C LEU A 24 33.26 -40.36 -27.79
N LEU A 25 34.57 -40.44 -27.54
CA LEU A 25 35.61 -39.87 -28.39
C LEU A 25 35.62 -40.46 -29.80
N GLU A 26 35.38 -41.77 -29.96
CA GLU A 26 35.28 -42.41 -31.29
C GLU A 26 34.13 -41.84 -32.14
N CYS A 27 33.02 -41.48 -31.49
CA CYS A 27 31.80 -40.99 -32.14
C CYS A 27 31.64 -39.47 -32.04
N TRP A 28 32.73 -38.73 -31.75
CA TRP A 28 32.65 -37.33 -31.32
C TRP A 28 31.92 -36.43 -32.31
N ARG A 29 32.06 -36.65 -33.63
CA ARG A 29 31.36 -35.86 -34.67
C ARG A 29 29.84 -35.99 -34.58
N ILE A 30 29.34 -37.21 -34.42
CA ILE A 30 27.91 -37.51 -34.33
C ILE A 30 27.38 -37.01 -32.98
N PHE A 31 28.16 -37.22 -31.91
CA PHE A 31 27.83 -36.72 -30.58
C PHE A 31 27.71 -35.19 -30.54
N VAL A 32 28.69 -34.46 -31.10
CA VAL A 32 28.66 -32.99 -31.14
C VAL A 32 27.47 -32.48 -31.95
N LEU A 33 27.19 -33.06 -33.12
CA LEU A 33 26.04 -32.67 -33.93
C LEU A 33 24.73 -32.90 -33.16
N LEU A 34 24.59 -34.07 -32.53
CA LEU A 34 23.40 -34.42 -31.79
C LEU A 34 23.22 -33.54 -30.54
N ALA A 35 24.30 -33.22 -29.83
CA ALA A 35 24.31 -32.29 -28.69
C ALA A 35 23.88 -30.87 -29.10
N VAL A 36 24.38 -30.35 -30.22
CA VAL A 36 23.97 -29.03 -30.72
C VAL A 36 22.48 -29.02 -31.07
N VAL A 37 21.98 -30.05 -31.76
CA VAL A 37 20.57 -30.13 -32.17
C VAL A 37 19.65 -30.29 -30.95
N THR A 38 19.98 -31.17 -30.01
CA THR A 38 19.16 -31.39 -28.80
C THR A 38 19.17 -30.16 -27.90
N SER A 39 20.33 -29.50 -27.70
CA SER A 39 20.42 -28.24 -26.96
C SER A 39 19.58 -27.15 -27.62
N LEU A 40 19.61 -27.01 -28.95
CA LEU A 40 18.80 -26.04 -29.67
C LEU A 40 17.30 -26.33 -29.52
N MET A 41 16.89 -27.59 -29.64
CA MET A 41 15.50 -28.02 -29.45
C MET A 41 15.00 -27.75 -28.03
N ILE A 42 15.82 -28.06 -27.01
CA ILE A 42 15.49 -27.79 -25.60
C ILE A 42 15.42 -26.28 -25.36
N LEU A 43 16.34 -25.50 -25.93
CA LEU A 43 16.32 -24.04 -25.83
C LEU A 43 15.02 -23.48 -26.43
N VAL A 44 14.64 -23.91 -27.64
CA VAL A 44 13.40 -23.48 -28.30
C VAL A 44 12.17 -23.89 -27.48
N ALA A 45 12.13 -25.12 -26.97
CA ALA A 45 11.05 -25.59 -26.11
C ALA A 45 10.95 -24.76 -24.82
N CYS A 46 12.08 -24.51 -24.14
CA CYS A 46 12.13 -23.64 -22.97
C CYS A 46 11.67 -22.22 -23.29
N LEU A 47 12.08 -21.64 -24.43
CA LEU A 47 11.63 -20.32 -24.85
C LEU A 47 10.12 -20.28 -25.12
N LEU A 48 9.57 -21.29 -25.78
CA LEU A 48 8.13 -21.37 -26.06
C LEU A 48 7.29 -21.52 -24.78
N ILE A 49 7.75 -22.31 -23.82
CA ILE A 49 7.07 -22.54 -22.53
C ILE A 49 7.21 -21.31 -21.62
N SER A 50 8.36 -20.64 -21.64
CA SER A 50 8.64 -19.48 -20.78
C SER A 50 8.15 -18.15 -21.36
N ALA A 51 7.78 -18.12 -22.64
CA ALA A 51 7.21 -16.95 -23.29
C ALA A 51 5.85 -16.61 -22.67
N ARG A 52 5.80 -15.50 -21.92
CA ARG A 52 4.59 -14.99 -21.28
C ARG A 52 4.30 -13.57 -21.75
N PHE A 53 3.04 -13.17 -21.75
CA PHE A 53 2.67 -11.78 -21.96
C PHE A 53 2.80 -11.04 -20.63
N GLU A 54 3.62 -10.00 -20.58
CA GLU A 54 3.80 -9.16 -19.39
C GLU A 54 3.14 -7.81 -19.60
N SER A 55 2.15 -7.50 -18.76
CA SER A 55 1.56 -6.16 -18.67
C SER A 55 2.20 -5.41 -17.51
N GLN A 56 2.57 -4.16 -17.75
CA GLN A 56 3.08 -3.26 -16.72
C GLN A 56 2.16 -2.03 -16.66
N ALA A 57 2.00 -1.47 -15.47
CA ALA A 57 1.34 -0.18 -15.30
C ALA A 57 1.90 0.56 -14.10
N PHE A 58 1.63 1.86 -14.07
CA PHE A 58 2.03 2.73 -12.97
C PHE A 58 0.86 3.62 -12.58
N ILE A 59 0.46 3.54 -11.31
CA ILE A 59 -0.55 4.45 -10.76
C ILE A 59 0.10 5.53 -9.92
N SER A 60 -0.45 6.74 -10.01
CA SER A 60 -0.12 7.83 -9.10
C SER A 60 -0.93 7.66 -7.82
N VAL A 61 -0.26 7.55 -6.69
CA VAL A 61 -0.90 7.58 -5.37
C VAL A 61 -0.12 8.57 -4.50
N THR A 62 -0.83 9.34 -3.68
CA THR A 62 -0.18 10.33 -2.81
C THR A 62 -0.08 9.74 -1.40
N ARG A 63 0.92 8.90 -1.13
CA ARG A 63 1.05 8.21 0.17
C ARG A 63 2.47 8.22 0.74
N ASP A 64 2.54 8.28 2.06
CA ASP A 64 3.76 7.98 2.80
C ASP A 64 4.04 6.47 2.77
N VAL A 65 5.33 6.13 2.73
CA VAL A 65 5.87 4.78 2.90
C VAL A 65 5.36 4.12 4.16
N ALA A 66 5.25 4.85 5.28
CA ALA A 66 4.72 4.29 6.53
C ALA A 66 3.26 3.86 6.38
N SER A 67 2.41 4.71 5.77
CA SER A 67 1.02 4.36 5.48
C SER A 67 0.91 3.17 4.53
N TYR A 68 1.71 3.14 3.46
CA TYR A 68 1.74 2.01 2.54
C TYR A 68 2.08 0.69 3.23
N ASN A 69 3.11 0.70 4.10
CA ASN A 69 3.53 -0.49 4.83
C ASN A 69 2.48 -0.99 5.82
N LEU A 70 1.72 -0.08 6.45
CA LEU A 70 0.58 -0.44 7.31
C LEU A 70 -0.59 -1.04 6.52
N GLU A 71 -0.77 -0.63 5.27
CA GLU A 71 -1.86 -1.12 4.40
C GLU A 71 -1.51 -2.43 3.69
N LYS A 72 -0.22 -2.68 3.44
CA LYS A 72 0.28 -3.86 2.72
C LYS A 72 -0.30 -5.20 3.19
N PRO A 73 -0.42 -5.51 4.50
CA PRO A 73 -1.03 -6.76 4.95
C PRO A 73 -2.49 -6.92 4.50
N ALA A 74 -3.22 -5.82 4.31
CA ALA A 74 -4.62 -5.85 3.89
C ALA A 74 -4.78 -6.21 2.41
N PHE A 75 -3.74 -6.09 1.58
CA PHE A 75 -3.80 -6.48 0.16
C PHE A 75 -3.88 -8.00 -0.01
N VAL A 76 -3.42 -8.77 0.99
CA VAL A 76 -3.34 -10.24 0.90
C VAL A 76 -4.64 -10.91 1.36
N ASP A 77 -5.58 -10.16 1.94
CA ASP A 77 -6.82 -10.70 2.50
C ASP A 77 -7.76 -11.27 1.40
N PRO A 78 -7.97 -12.60 1.33
CA PRO A 78 -8.76 -13.21 0.27
C PRO A 78 -10.25 -12.93 0.43
N GLN A 79 -10.74 -12.66 1.64
CA GLN A 79 -12.15 -12.36 1.87
C GLN A 79 -12.50 -10.99 1.31
N ARG A 80 -11.66 -9.98 1.61
CA ARG A 80 -11.83 -8.63 1.04
C ARG A 80 -11.78 -8.62 -0.48
N LEU A 81 -10.87 -9.40 -1.07
CA LEU A 81 -10.80 -9.53 -2.52
C LEU A 81 -12.11 -10.09 -3.10
N ARG A 82 -12.70 -11.12 -2.47
CA ARG A 82 -14.00 -11.66 -2.93
C ARG A 82 -15.11 -10.63 -2.83
N GLU A 83 -15.24 -9.96 -1.69
CA GLU A 83 -16.26 -8.91 -1.48
C GLU A 83 -16.12 -7.77 -2.50
N TYR A 84 -14.89 -7.36 -2.80
CA TYR A 84 -14.59 -6.38 -3.84
C TYR A 84 -14.99 -6.90 -5.24
N LEU A 85 -14.61 -8.13 -5.59
CA LEU A 85 -14.92 -8.72 -6.90
C LEU A 85 -16.42 -8.94 -7.09
N GLU A 86 -17.16 -9.29 -6.03
CA GLU A 86 -18.62 -9.36 -6.04
C GLU A 86 -19.24 -7.98 -6.24
N PHE A 87 -18.72 -6.95 -5.56
CA PHE A 87 -19.19 -5.58 -5.73
C PHE A 87 -19.01 -5.06 -7.17
N VAL A 88 -17.86 -5.33 -7.78
CA VAL A 88 -17.57 -4.92 -9.16
C VAL A 88 -18.22 -5.86 -10.20
N GLY A 89 -18.85 -6.96 -9.77
CA GLY A 89 -19.47 -7.94 -10.67
C GLY A 89 -18.44 -8.76 -11.47
N LYS A 90 -17.20 -8.85 -11.00
CA LYS A 90 -16.08 -9.53 -11.68
C LYS A 90 -15.65 -10.84 -11.03
N SER A 91 -16.37 -11.32 -10.00
CA SER A 91 -16.07 -12.59 -9.31
C SER A 91 -16.03 -13.81 -10.26
N ASN A 92 -16.90 -13.83 -11.27
CA ASN A 92 -17.00 -14.93 -12.24
C ASN A 92 -16.08 -14.79 -13.46
N THR A 93 -15.35 -13.68 -13.59
CA THR A 93 -14.45 -13.47 -14.73
C THR A 93 -13.18 -14.31 -14.60
N PRO A 94 -12.51 -14.70 -15.70
CA PRO A 94 -11.23 -15.39 -15.66
C PRO A 94 -10.17 -14.63 -14.84
N ALA A 95 -10.14 -13.30 -14.97
CA ALA A 95 -9.25 -12.43 -14.20
C ALA A 95 -9.55 -12.47 -12.69
N GLY A 96 -10.83 -12.39 -12.30
CA GLY A 96 -11.24 -12.46 -10.90
C GLY A 96 -10.89 -13.80 -10.25
N ARG A 97 -11.18 -14.92 -10.92
CA ARG A 97 -10.83 -16.27 -10.43
C ARG A 97 -9.31 -16.45 -10.30
N TYR A 98 -8.56 -15.94 -11.27
CA TYR A 98 -7.10 -15.95 -11.23
C TYR A 98 -6.58 -15.23 -9.98
N LEU A 99 -7.03 -13.99 -9.73
CA LEU A 99 -6.60 -13.22 -8.57
C LEU A 99 -6.93 -13.92 -7.26
N ILE A 100 -8.15 -14.46 -7.10
CA ILE A 100 -8.54 -15.21 -5.89
C ILE A 100 -7.62 -16.41 -5.64
N SER A 101 -7.19 -17.10 -6.71
CA SER A 101 -6.32 -18.29 -6.59
C SER A 101 -4.85 -17.97 -6.30
N GLN A 102 -4.37 -16.80 -6.74
CA GLN A 102 -2.94 -16.45 -6.70
C GLN A 102 -2.61 -15.44 -5.61
N ILE A 103 -3.60 -14.74 -5.05
CA ILE A 103 -3.38 -13.72 -4.03
C ILE A 103 -2.64 -14.32 -2.83
N SER A 104 -1.44 -13.81 -2.60
CA SER A 104 -0.53 -14.25 -1.55
C SER A 104 0.47 -13.14 -1.28
N GLU A 105 1.15 -13.20 -0.14
CA GLU A 105 2.18 -12.22 0.19
C GLU A 105 3.30 -12.19 -0.85
N ARG A 106 3.70 -13.36 -1.34
CA ARG A 106 4.69 -13.50 -2.42
C ARG A 106 4.21 -12.86 -3.73
N PHE A 107 2.95 -13.12 -4.10
CA PHE A 107 2.35 -12.54 -5.29
C PHE A 107 2.37 -11.01 -5.23
N ILE A 108 1.88 -10.42 -4.12
CA ILE A 108 1.89 -8.96 -3.94
C ILE A 108 3.31 -8.40 -3.96
N ALA A 109 4.28 -9.03 -3.29
CA ALA A 109 5.67 -8.56 -3.27
C ALA A 109 6.33 -8.57 -4.67
N GLU A 110 5.97 -9.52 -5.52
CA GLU A 110 6.50 -9.63 -6.88
C GLU A 110 5.81 -8.65 -7.84
N HIS A 111 4.49 -8.52 -7.74
CA HIS A 111 3.63 -7.86 -8.72
C HIS A 111 3.29 -6.41 -8.37
N VAL A 112 3.52 -5.97 -7.12
CA VAL A 112 3.15 -4.64 -6.62
C VAL A 112 4.35 -4.05 -5.90
N LYS A 113 4.91 -2.97 -6.47
CA LYS A 113 6.08 -2.30 -5.89
C LYS A 113 5.83 -0.82 -5.75
N LEU A 114 6.03 -0.31 -4.54
CA LEU A 114 6.07 1.11 -4.27
C LEU A 114 7.33 1.69 -4.92
N GLU A 115 7.14 2.66 -5.79
CA GLU A 115 8.22 3.38 -6.46
C GLU A 115 8.26 4.80 -5.91
N MET A 116 9.37 5.16 -5.30
CA MET A 116 9.59 6.50 -4.79
C MET A 116 10.16 7.36 -5.91
N GLN A 117 9.72 8.62 -5.99
CA GLN A 117 10.31 9.59 -6.92
C GLN A 117 11.80 9.89 -6.66
N TYR A 118 12.28 9.57 -5.46
CA TYR A 118 13.64 9.83 -5.03
C TYR A 118 14.32 8.53 -4.61
N ASP A 119 15.60 8.41 -4.95
CA ASP A 119 16.43 7.30 -4.48
C ASP A 119 16.60 7.35 -2.96
N LYS A 120 16.80 6.20 -2.32
CA LYS A 120 16.98 6.05 -0.86
C LYS A 120 18.16 6.87 -0.31
N ASN A 121 19.09 7.25 -1.19
CA ASN A 121 20.22 8.12 -0.88
C ASN A 121 19.87 9.61 -0.97
N ALA A 122 18.94 9.99 -1.85
CA ALA A 122 18.49 11.36 -2.03
C ALA A 122 17.57 11.82 -0.88
N SER A 123 16.85 10.91 -0.23
CA SER A 123 15.99 11.22 0.92
C SER A 123 16.76 11.77 2.14
N ARG A 124 18.07 11.51 2.24
CA ARG A 124 18.93 12.05 3.32
C ARG A 124 19.19 13.56 3.21
N PHE A 125 19.01 14.12 2.02
CA PHE A 125 19.29 15.53 1.75
C PHE A 125 18.05 16.42 1.83
N ILE A 126 16.90 15.83 2.15
CA ILE A 126 15.63 16.55 2.18
C ILE A 126 15.29 16.84 3.64
N ALA A 127 15.17 18.13 3.97
CA ALA A 127 14.84 18.55 5.32
C ALA A 127 13.43 18.07 5.70
N ASP A 128 13.25 17.70 6.98
CA ASP A 128 12.02 17.10 7.53
C ASP A 128 10.75 17.96 7.29
N LYS A 129 10.94 19.27 7.08
CA LYS A 129 9.86 20.22 6.79
C LYS A 129 9.36 20.15 5.33
N ASP A 130 10.21 19.73 4.41
CA ASP A 130 9.88 19.55 2.98
C ASP A 130 9.46 18.11 2.66
N ALA A 131 9.56 17.19 3.63
CA ALA A 131 9.19 15.78 3.48
C ALA A 131 7.70 15.60 3.09
N ARG A 132 6.82 16.53 3.48
CA ARG A 132 5.41 16.54 3.05
C ARG A 132 5.23 16.94 1.59
N GLY A 133 6.21 17.61 0.96
CA GLY A 133 6.25 17.86 -0.47
C GLY A 133 6.73 16.65 -1.29
N LEU A 134 7.28 15.62 -0.65
CA LEU A 134 7.76 14.38 -1.28
C LEU A 134 6.66 13.35 -1.54
N LEU A 135 5.40 13.73 -1.37
CA LEU A 135 4.25 12.85 -1.30
C LEU A 135 3.83 12.20 -2.62
N THR A 136 4.65 12.17 -3.67
CA THR A 136 4.28 11.41 -4.87
C THR A 136 5.08 10.12 -4.95
N SER A 137 4.50 9.06 -4.36
CA SER A 137 4.98 7.68 -4.43
C SER A 137 4.02 6.89 -5.31
N GLY A 138 4.46 6.52 -6.51
CA GLY A 138 3.60 5.71 -7.39
C GLY A 138 3.70 4.24 -7.05
N ILE A 139 2.74 3.47 -7.55
CA ILE A 139 2.76 2.00 -7.41
C ILE A 139 2.89 1.41 -8.80
N SER A 140 4.00 0.70 -9.00
CA SER A 140 4.23 -0.08 -10.20
C SER A 140 3.60 -1.46 -10.05
N PHE A 141 2.90 -1.86 -11.11
CA PHE A 141 2.27 -3.17 -11.23
C PHE A 141 2.92 -3.94 -12.37
N LYS A 142 3.10 -5.24 -12.16
CA LYS A 142 3.51 -6.17 -13.20
C LYS A 142 2.69 -7.43 -13.09
N VAL A 143 2.04 -7.86 -14.17
CA VAL A 143 1.26 -9.11 -14.21
C VAL A 143 1.55 -9.86 -15.49
N GLN A 144 1.68 -11.18 -15.37
CA GLN A 144 1.94 -12.07 -16.50
C GLN A 144 0.68 -12.89 -16.85
N SER A 145 0.47 -13.13 -18.14
CA SER A 145 -0.51 -14.10 -18.64
C SER A 145 0.08 -14.99 -19.74
N THR A 146 -0.38 -16.23 -19.80
CA THR A 146 -0.05 -17.19 -20.87
C THR A 146 -1.01 -17.10 -22.05
N LEU A 147 -2.19 -16.52 -21.87
CA LEU A 147 -3.29 -16.52 -22.85
C LEU A 147 -3.15 -15.39 -23.87
N SER A 148 -3.16 -14.14 -23.42
CA SER A 148 -3.14 -12.94 -24.27
C SER A 148 -2.60 -11.73 -23.50
N GLY A 149 -2.06 -10.75 -24.22
CA GLY A 149 -1.71 -9.44 -23.67
C GLY A 149 -2.93 -8.67 -23.13
N GLU A 150 -4.11 -8.88 -23.70
CA GLU A 150 -5.36 -8.27 -23.23
C GLU A 150 -5.77 -8.84 -21.86
N ASP A 151 -5.73 -10.15 -21.69
CA ASP A 151 -6.01 -10.82 -20.40
C ASP A 151 -5.00 -10.40 -19.31
N ALA A 152 -3.72 -10.23 -19.65
CA ALA A 152 -2.72 -9.68 -18.73
C ALA A 152 -3.08 -8.25 -18.29
N SER A 153 -3.52 -7.41 -19.24
CA SER A 153 -3.93 -6.02 -18.97
C SER A 153 -5.18 -5.94 -18.10
N GLU A 154 -6.15 -6.83 -18.30
CA GLU A 154 -7.38 -6.87 -17.51
C GLU A 154 -7.09 -7.32 -16.06
N LYS A 155 -6.30 -8.38 -15.89
CA LYS A 155 -5.85 -8.85 -14.57
C LYS A 155 -5.12 -7.74 -13.81
N LEU A 156 -4.23 -7.03 -14.49
CA LEU A 156 -3.51 -5.92 -13.91
C LEU A 156 -4.45 -4.79 -13.50
N ARG A 157 -5.36 -4.37 -14.38
CA ARG A 157 -6.32 -3.29 -14.08
C ARG A 157 -7.19 -3.65 -12.88
N LEU A 158 -7.62 -4.92 -12.78
CA LEU A 158 -8.40 -5.42 -11.67
C LEU A 158 -7.60 -5.43 -10.36
N LEU A 159 -6.34 -5.87 -10.40
CA LEU A 159 -5.42 -5.84 -9.25
C LEU A 159 -5.16 -4.41 -8.76
N ALA A 160 -4.87 -3.48 -9.67
CA ALA A 160 -4.65 -2.08 -9.34
C ALA A 160 -5.91 -1.45 -8.72
N SER A 161 -7.07 -1.71 -9.31
CA SER A 161 -8.35 -1.21 -8.80
C SER A 161 -8.66 -1.78 -7.41
N TYR A 162 -8.38 -3.06 -7.16
CA TYR A 162 -8.52 -3.68 -5.85
C TYR A 162 -7.61 -3.04 -4.81
N ILE A 163 -6.32 -2.83 -5.14
CA ILE A 163 -5.38 -2.22 -4.21
C ILE A 163 -5.79 -0.79 -3.87
N THR A 164 -6.15 0.02 -4.86
CA THR A 164 -6.68 1.36 -4.62
C THR A 164 -7.94 1.33 -3.76
N ASP A 165 -8.85 0.37 -3.97
CA ASP A 165 -10.04 0.20 -3.14
C ASP A 165 -9.71 -0.16 -1.68
N VAL A 166 -8.73 -1.03 -1.45
CA VAL A 166 -8.26 -1.38 -0.11
C VAL A 166 -7.64 -0.17 0.58
N MET A 167 -6.81 0.60 -0.13
CA MET A 167 -6.20 1.83 0.37
C MET A 167 -7.26 2.87 0.75
N LEU A 168 -8.25 3.08 -0.13
CA LEU A 168 -9.40 3.95 0.10
C LEU A 168 -10.15 3.53 1.36
N GLY A 169 -10.49 2.24 1.47
CA GLY A 169 -11.23 1.70 2.59
C GLY A 169 -10.46 1.76 3.91
N ARG A 170 -9.12 1.65 3.89
CA ARG A 170 -8.28 1.82 5.08
C ARG A 170 -8.21 3.27 5.52
N TYR A 171 -7.96 4.18 4.58
CA TYR A 171 -7.90 5.61 4.85
C TYR A 171 -9.22 6.15 5.40
N LEU A 172 -10.35 5.85 4.75
CA LEU A 172 -11.66 6.31 5.19
C LEU A 172 -12.02 5.81 6.59
N ARG A 173 -11.75 4.53 6.89
CA ARG A 173 -11.96 4.00 8.25
C ARG A 173 -11.08 4.71 9.26
N ALA A 174 -9.78 4.82 9.00
CA ALA A 174 -8.84 5.44 9.93
C ALA A 174 -9.22 6.91 10.23
N VAL A 175 -9.59 7.69 9.21
CA VAL A 175 -10.02 9.08 9.38
C VAL A 175 -11.36 9.17 10.10
N THR A 176 -12.32 8.31 9.75
CA THR A 176 -13.64 8.30 10.40
C THR A 176 -13.53 7.92 11.88
N ASP A 177 -12.80 6.84 12.19
CA ASP A 177 -12.58 6.38 13.57
C ASP A 177 -11.85 7.45 14.40
N LYS A 178 -10.88 8.14 13.78
CA LYS A 178 -10.18 9.26 14.41
C LYS A 178 -11.14 10.41 14.73
N LEU A 179 -11.90 10.89 13.75
CA LEU A 179 -12.82 12.01 13.92
C LEU A 179 -13.94 11.69 14.92
N GLU A 180 -14.44 10.45 14.93
CA GLU A 180 -15.41 10.00 15.91
C GLU A 180 -14.82 10.00 17.33
N GLY A 181 -13.59 9.48 17.49
CA GLY A 181 -12.88 9.52 18.77
C GLY A 181 -12.59 10.94 19.25
N GLU A 182 -12.24 11.86 18.34
CA GLU A 182 -12.08 13.29 18.62
C GLU A 182 -13.40 13.92 19.07
N SER A 183 -14.50 13.68 18.36
CA SER A 183 -15.85 14.15 18.71
C SER A 183 -16.30 13.64 20.10
N ALA A 184 -16.02 12.37 20.43
CA ALA A 184 -16.33 11.82 21.74
C ALA A 184 -15.50 12.47 22.87
N THR A 185 -14.22 12.73 22.61
CA THR A 185 -13.32 13.39 23.57
C THR A 185 -13.71 14.85 23.77
N GLU A 186 -14.06 15.56 22.70
CA GLU A 186 -14.52 16.94 22.76
C GLU A 186 -15.86 17.07 23.48
N ALA A 187 -16.78 16.10 23.35
CA ALA A 187 -18.02 16.06 24.12
C ALA A 187 -17.75 16.18 25.64
N LEU A 188 -16.84 15.35 26.16
CA LEU A 188 -16.48 15.35 27.58
C LEU A 188 -15.82 16.66 28.02
N LYS A 189 -15.01 17.28 27.15
CA LYS A 189 -14.39 18.59 27.44
C LYS A 189 -15.44 19.70 27.48
N ILE A 190 -16.36 19.71 26.53
CA ILE A 190 -17.45 20.68 26.44
C ILE A 190 -18.35 20.55 27.67
N ASP A 191 -18.75 19.34 28.05
CA ASP A 191 -19.61 19.10 29.20
C ASP A 191 -18.96 19.59 30.51
N ASN A 192 -17.68 19.25 30.73
CA ASN A 192 -16.92 19.78 31.87
C ASN A 192 -16.79 21.31 31.83
N GLY A 193 -16.61 21.88 30.63
CA GLY A 193 -16.59 23.33 30.42
C GLY A 193 -17.91 23.98 30.83
N ILE A 194 -19.04 23.41 30.42
CA ILE A 194 -20.39 23.89 30.76
C ILE A 194 -20.59 23.86 32.28
N ILE A 195 -20.28 22.74 32.93
CA ILE A 195 -20.39 22.59 34.40
C ILE A 195 -19.57 23.69 35.12
N ASN A 196 -18.32 23.91 34.69
CA ASN A 196 -17.46 24.93 35.28
C ASN A 196 -17.98 26.36 35.03
N ALA A 197 -18.48 26.65 33.83
CA ALA A 197 -19.07 27.95 33.50
C ALA A 197 -20.32 28.23 34.34
N GLU A 198 -21.21 27.25 34.49
CA GLU A 198 -22.40 27.37 35.34
C GLU A 198 -22.05 27.55 36.83
N LEU A 199 -21.08 26.80 37.34
CA LEU A 199 -20.59 26.98 38.71
C LEU A 199 -20.06 28.39 38.92
N ARG A 200 -19.26 28.89 37.97
CA ARG A 200 -18.72 30.26 38.00
C ARG A 200 -19.84 31.31 37.96
N ILE A 201 -20.85 31.13 37.11
CA ILE A 201 -22.01 32.02 37.05
C ILE A 201 -22.73 32.05 38.40
N ARG A 202 -23.00 30.89 39.01
CA ARG A 202 -23.65 30.80 40.34
C ARG A 202 -22.83 31.50 41.43
N GLU A 203 -21.51 31.34 41.40
CA GLU A 203 -20.63 31.99 42.37
C GLU A 203 -20.60 33.51 42.18
N LEU A 204 -20.46 33.99 40.94
CA LEU A 204 -20.49 35.41 40.62
C LEU A 204 -21.82 36.05 40.99
N ASP A 205 -22.94 35.39 40.72
CA ASP A 205 -24.27 35.89 41.08
C ASP A 205 -24.46 35.97 42.61
N ARG A 206 -23.95 34.99 43.36
CA ARG A 206 -23.90 35.03 44.83
C ARG A 206 -23.06 36.20 45.35
N ARG A 207 -21.86 36.39 44.79
CA ARG A 207 -20.95 37.51 45.15
C ARG A 207 -21.56 38.86 44.80
N LEU A 208 -22.20 38.97 43.63
CA LEU A 208 -22.94 40.16 43.19
C LEU A 208 -24.09 40.49 44.15
N GLY A 209 -24.88 39.49 44.55
CA GLY A 209 -25.93 39.65 45.53
C GLY A 209 -25.43 40.13 46.90
N GLN A 210 -24.28 39.61 47.35
CA GLN A 210 -23.63 40.07 48.58
C GLN A 210 -23.12 41.51 48.44
N ALA A 211 -22.46 41.86 47.34
CA ALA A 211 -21.97 43.21 47.08
C ALA A 211 -23.11 44.25 47.01
N ARG A 212 -24.24 43.89 46.38
CA ARG A 212 -25.45 44.73 46.35
C ARG A 212 -26.05 44.94 47.73
N ARG A 213 -26.10 43.91 48.59
CA ARG A 213 -26.55 44.04 49.99
C ARG A 213 -25.64 44.98 50.78
N ILE A 214 -24.32 44.79 50.72
CA ILE A 214 -23.34 45.66 51.38
C ILE A 214 -23.49 47.12 50.89
N ALA A 215 -23.61 47.33 49.58
CA ALA A 215 -23.82 48.66 49.01
C ALA A 215 -25.12 49.31 49.51
N SER A 216 -26.19 48.54 49.72
CA SER A 216 -27.46 49.04 50.26
C SER A 216 -27.43 49.35 51.76
N GLU A 217 -26.62 48.63 52.54
CA GLU A 217 -26.44 48.87 53.98
C GLU A 217 -25.56 50.10 54.26
N TYR A 218 -24.64 50.44 53.35
CA TYR A 218 -23.69 51.56 53.51
C TYR A 218 -23.79 52.62 52.38
N PRO A 219 -24.96 53.24 52.15
CA PRO A 219 -25.16 54.17 51.03
C PRO A 219 -24.34 55.47 51.17
N GLN A 220 -23.96 55.84 52.40
CA GLN A 220 -23.18 57.04 52.73
C GLN A 220 -21.68 56.93 52.32
N SER A 221 -21.21 55.75 51.90
CA SER A 221 -19.82 55.54 51.45
C SER A 221 -19.53 56.05 50.04
N VAL A 222 -20.51 56.66 49.37
CA VAL A 222 -20.53 56.87 47.91
C VAL A 222 -20.02 58.26 47.44
N PRO A 223 -19.76 59.27 48.28
CA PRO A 223 -18.48 59.97 48.12
C PRO A 223 -17.99 60.62 49.43
N ALA A 224 -17.14 59.94 50.21
CA ALA A 224 -16.30 60.66 51.16
C ALA A 224 -15.16 61.31 50.35
N LYS A 225 -15.37 62.56 49.93
CA LYS A 225 -14.40 63.44 49.24
C LYS A 225 -13.13 63.71 50.07
N GLU A 226 -13.08 63.23 51.31
CA GLU A 226 -11.94 63.22 52.22
C GLU A 226 -11.71 61.80 52.78
N GLN A 227 -11.26 60.86 51.95
CA GLN A 227 -10.57 59.69 52.49
C GLN A 227 -9.10 60.04 52.66
N GLN A 228 -8.79 60.53 53.85
CA GLN A 228 -7.44 60.81 54.32
C GLN A 228 -6.58 59.56 54.14
N ILE A 229 -5.48 59.74 53.41
CA ILE A 229 -4.46 58.74 53.13
C ILE A 229 -3.82 58.34 54.46
N VAL A 230 -4.20 57.19 55.01
CA VAL A 230 -3.45 56.53 56.08
C VAL A 230 -2.65 55.41 55.42
N THR A 231 -1.41 55.74 55.08
CA THR A 231 -0.41 54.78 54.63
C THR A 231 -0.02 53.87 55.79
N THR A 232 -0.44 52.62 55.76
CA THR A 232 0.25 51.54 56.48
C THR A 232 0.50 50.38 55.53
N GLU A 233 1.75 50.28 55.09
CA GLU A 233 2.59 49.23 54.44
C GLU A 233 2.01 47.93 53.83
N ILE A 234 0.70 47.67 53.86
CA ILE A 234 0.01 46.49 53.30
C ILE A 234 -1.23 46.97 52.48
N ASN A 235 -1.10 48.13 51.82
CA ASN A 235 -2.18 48.95 51.29
C ASN A 235 -2.87 48.39 50.02
N GLY A 236 -3.78 47.42 50.20
CA GLY A 236 -4.82 47.14 49.23
C GLY A 236 -5.85 48.28 49.22
N ARG A 237 -5.80 49.14 48.21
CA ARG A 237 -6.80 50.20 47.98
C ARG A 237 -8.15 49.53 47.73
N PHE A 238 -9.09 49.57 48.70
CA PHE A 238 -10.41 48.99 48.51
C PHE A 238 -11.17 49.78 47.45
N LEU A 239 -11.55 49.14 46.35
CA LEU A 239 -12.36 49.78 45.30
C LEU A 239 -13.72 50.19 45.88
N PRO A 240 -14.33 51.30 45.42
CA PRO A 240 -15.69 51.67 45.79
C PRO A 240 -16.65 50.50 45.51
N PRO A 241 -17.66 50.24 46.38
CA PRO A 241 -18.60 49.13 46.21
C PRO A 241 -19.28 49.10 44.84
N VAL A 242 -19.60 50.27 44.26
CA VAL A 242 -20.18 50.39 42.92
C VAL A 242 -19.21 49.85 41.85
N THR A 243 -17.92 50.12 41.97
CA THR A 243 -16.91 49.63 41.02
C THR A 243 -16.72 48.12 41.14
N GLN A 244 -16.81 47.56 42.36
CA GLN A 244 -16.79 46.10 42.56
C GLN A 244 -18.03 45.43 41.93
N ILE A 245 -19.21 46.03 42.04
CA ILE A 245 -20.43 45.54 41.40
C ILE A 245 -20.27 45.51 39.88
N VAL A 246 -19.83 46.62 39.26
CA VAL A 246 -19.64 46.68 37.81
C VAL A 246 -18.59 45.67 37.33
N GLY A 247 -17.51 45.46 38.10
CA GLY A 247 -16.52 44.42 37.82
C GLY A 247 -17.12 43.02 37.83
N LEU A 248 -17.91 42.68 38.86
CA LEU A 248 -18.61 41.40 38.94
C LEU A 248 -19.66 41.22 37.85
N GLU A 249 -20.37 42.28 37.46
CA GLU A 249 -21.33 42.24 36.35
C GLU A 249 -20.62 41.97 35.01
N THR A 250 -19.47 42.59 34.79
CA THR A 250 -18.65 42.35 33.59
C THR A 250 -18.17 40.90 33.56
N GLU A 251 -17.60 40.40 34.65
CA GLU A 251 -17.17 38.99 34.75
C GLU A 251 -18.34 38.01 34.57
N LEU A 252 -19.53 38.36 35.05
CA LEU A 252 -20.73 37.56 34.89
C LEU A 252 -21.19 37.51 33.43
N VAL A 253 -21.13 38.64 32.72
CA VAL A 253 -21.42 38.71 31.28
C VAL A 253 -20.41 37.87 30.50
N ASP A 254 -19.12 37.98 30.80
CA ASP A 254 -18.08 37.16 30.16
C ASP A 254 -18.30 35.67 30.39
N ALA A 255 -18.64 35.26 31.62
CA ALA A 255 -18.95 33.88 31.95
C ALA A 255 -20.19 33.35 31.20
N LYS A 256 -21.22 34.19 31.01
CA LYS A 256 -22.40 33.84 30.21
C LYS A 256 -22.08 33.71 28.71
N VAL A 257 -21.26 34.61 28.16
CA VAL A 257 -20.79 34.53 26.77
C VAL A 257 -20.00 33.24 26.55
N GLU A 258 -19.17 32.83 27.50
CA GLU A 258 -18.45 31.56 27.41
C GLU A 258 -19.38 30.35 27.48
N LEU A 259 -20.39 30.38 28.37
CA LEU A 259 -21.42 29.34 28.40
C LEU A 259 -22.16 29.22 27.07
N ASP A 260 -22.56 30.33 26.47
CA ASP A 260 -23.25 30.33 25.17
C ASP A 260 -22.36 29.76 24.05
N ARG A 261 -21.06 30.07 24.07
CA ARG A 261 -20.07 29.48 23.14
C ARG A 261 -19.95 27.98 23.33
N LEU A 262 -19.90 27.50 24.56
CA LEU A 262 -19.82 26.06 24.87
C LEU A 262 -21.10 25.34 24.46
N LEU A 263 -22.28 25.91 24.71
CA LEU A 263 -23.56 25.35 24.25
C LEU A 263 -23.65 25.29 22.72
N ARG A 264 -23.13 26.31 22.02
CA ARG A 264 -23.01 26.28 20.55
C ARG A 264 -22.11 25.13 20.09
N ARG A 265 -20.94 24.96 20.71
CA ARG A 265 -20.01 23.85 20.40
C ARG A 265 -20.62 22.50 20.71
N GLN A 266 -21.38 22.39 21.80
CA GLN A 266 -22.10 21.16 22.16
C GLN A 266 -23.07 20.75 21.05
N LYS A 267 -23.86 21.71 20.52
CA LYS A 267 -24.76 21.47 19.38
C LYS A 267 -24.00 21.00 18.13
N GLN A 268 -22.85 21.62 17.82
CA GLN A 268 -22.00 21.20 16.70
C GLN A 268 -21.52 19.75 16.88
N ASN A 269 -21.00 19.44 18.06
CA ASN A 269 -20.45 18.12 18.37
C ASN A 269 -21.54 17.04 18.39
N ASN A 270 -22.74 17.36 18.86
CA ASN A 270 -23.89 16.45 18.83
C ASN A 270 -24.31 16.14 17.38
N PHE A 271 -24.32 17.15 16.51
CA PHE A 271 -24.61 16.96 15.09
C PHE A 271 -23.53 16.13 14.39
N GLU A 272 -22.25 16.39 14.69
CA GLU A 272 -21.12 15.61 14.20
C GLU A 272 -21.18 14.14 14.67
N THR A 273 -21.50 13.91 15.94
CA THR A 273 -21.68 12.57 16.51
C THR A 273 -22.85 11.84 15.84
N ALA A 274 -23.98 12.50 15.62
CA ALA A 274 -25.14 11.93 14.93
C ALA A 274 -24.80 11.50 13.49
N PHE A 275 -23.99 12.29 12.78
CA PHE A 275 -23.47 11.92 11.47
C PHE A 275 -22.68 10.60 11.52
N PHE A 276 -21.74 10.47 12.45
CA PHE A 276 -20.92 9.24 12.56
C PHE A 276 -21.72 8.01 12.99
N VAL A 277 -22.72 8.18 13.86
CA VAL A 277 -23.65 7.10 14.22
C VAL A 277 -24.42 6.62 13.00
N GLU A 278 -24.95 7.54 12.18
CA GLU A 278 -25.68 7.18 10.96
C GLU A 278 -24.76 6.56 9.90
N LEU A 279 -23.52 7.06 9.77
CA LEU A 279 -22.51 6.47 8.89
C LEU A 279 -22.22 5.02 9.28
N ARG A 280 -21.94 4.76 10.57
CA ARG A 280 -21.70 3.40 11.08
C ARG A 280 -22.87 2.47 10.82
N ARG A 281 -24.11 2.96 10.98
CA ARG A 281 -25.33 2.19 10.67
C ARG A 281 -25.41 1.79 9.19
N ARG A 282 -24.94 2.64 8.29
CA ARG A 282 -24.94 2.39 6.83
C ARG A 282 -23.71 1.65 6.32
N SER A 283 -22.60 1.68 7.04
CA SER A 283 -21.33 1.07 6.64
C SER A 283 -21.00 -0.15 7.52
N PRO A 284 -21.47 -1.36 7.17
CA PRO A 284 -21.03 -2.57 7.87
C PRO A 284 -19.52 -2.76 7.77
N HIS A 285 -18.91 -3.37 8.78
CA HIS A 285 -17.44 -3.44 8.99
C HIS A 285 -16.63 -3.99 7.80
N LEU A 286 -17.25 -4.76 6.91
CA LEU A 286 -16.62 -5.43 5.75
C LEU A 286 -16.93 -4.76 4.39
N ALA A 287 -17.30 -3.48 4.37
CA ALA A 287 -17.50 -2.79 3.09
C ALA A 287 -16.16 -2.57 2.33
N SER A 288 -16.16 -2.86 1.02
CA SER A 288 -15.18 -2.35 0.04
C SER A 288 -15.03 -0.82 0.18
N GLY A 289 -13.86 -0.28 -0.15
CA GLY A 289 -13.57 1.15 -0.03
C GLY A 289 -14.55 2.04 -0.79
N ALA A 290 -14.91 1.64 -2.02
CA ALA A 290 -15.90 2.31 -2.84
C ALA A 290 -17.30 2.26 -2.23
N ARG A 291 -17.70 1.13 -1.63
CA ARG A 291 -18.96 1.03 -0.87
C ARG A 291 -18.96 1.95 0.35
N LEU A 292 -17.85 2.00 1.09
CA LEU A 292 -17.70 2.87 2.25
C LEU A 292 -17.77 4.34 1.86
N LYS A 293 -17.09 4.74 0.78
CA LYS A 293 -17.20 6.07 0.20
C LYS A 293 -18.63 6.38 -0.23
N GLY A 294 -19.32 5.44 -0.87
CA GLY A 294 -20.72 5.58 -1.26
C GLY A 294 -21.64 5.79 -0.05
N ALA A 295 -21.44 5.01 1.02
CA ALA A 295 -22.16 5.19 2.28
C ALA A 295 -21.88 6.57 2.90
N TYR A 296 -20.62 7.01 2.90
CA TYR A 296 -20.22 8.33 3.39
C TYR A 296 -20.93 9.46 2.65
N LEU A 297 -20.91 9.43 1.32
CA LEU A 297 -21.59 10.42 0.47
C LEU A 297 -23.10 10.39 0.65
N ALA A 298 -23.70 9.20 0.78
CA ALA A 298 -25.13 9.06 1.01
C ALA A 298 -25.53 9.61 2.39
N THR A 299 -24.74 9.38 3.44
CA THR A 299 -24.96 9.98 4.76
C THR A 299 -24.82 11.50 4.66
N LEU A 300 -23.77 12.00 4.01
CA LEU A 300 -23.54 13.44 3.84
C LEU A 300 -24.69 14.13 3.10
N ALA A 301 -25.25 13.50 2.06
CA ALA A 301 -26.40 14.02 1.34
C ALA A 301 -27.64 14.12 2.23
N VAL A 302 -27.99 13.03 2.94
CA VAL A 302 -29.14 13.02 3.86
C VAL A 302 -28.96 14.02 4.99
N THR A 303 -27.76 14.14 5.55
CA THR A 303 -27.43 15.10 6.59
C THR A 303 -27.55 16.54 6.09
N ARG A 304 -27.14 16.82 4.85
CA ARG A 304 -27.27 18.14 4.23
C ARG A 304 -28.74 18.51 3.97
N GLU A 305 -29.55 17.57 3.49
CA GLU A 305 -30.99 17.79 3.24
C GLU A 305 -31.78 18.01 4.53
N SER A 306 -31.39 17.33 5.61
CA SER A 306 -32.07 17.42 6.91
C SER A 306 -31.58 18.59 7.79
N ALA A 307 -30.49 19.24 7.41
CA ALA A 307 -29.89 20.31 8.21
C ALA A 307 -30.68 21.62 8.08
N PRO A 308 -31.00 22.30 9.20
CA PRO A 308 -31.46 23.68 9.17
C PRO A 308 -30.43 24.58 8.47
N ASP A 309 -30.90 25.63 7.80
CA ASP A 309 -30.01 26.61 7.16
C ASP A 309 -29.38 27.56 8.19
N ASP A 310 -28.46 27.02 8.99
CA ASP A 310 -27.71 27.71 10.03
C ASP A 310 -26.21 27.49 9.83
N ASP A 311 -25.42 28.52 10.10
CA ASP A 311 -23.95 28.53 10.00
C ASP A 311 -23.32 27.40 10.82
N LEU A 312 -23.95 27.04 11.94
CA LEU A 312 -23.52 25.94 12.81
C LEU A 312 -23.45 24.60 12.04
N HIS A 313 -24.52 24.26 11.31
CA HIS A 313 -24.61 23.00 10.57
C HIS A 313 -23.71 23.03 9.35
N ARG A 314 -23.62 24.19 8.68
CA ARG A 314 -22.71 24.39 7.53
C ARG A 314 -21.25 24.13 7.91
N GLU A 315 -20.81 24.57 9.09
CA GLU A 315 -19.45 24.32 9.59
C GLU A 315 -19.14 22.81 9.72
N VAL A 316 -20.06 22.05 10.34
CA VAL A 316 -19.89 20.60 10.51
C VAL A 316 -19.93 19.88 9.16
N ILE A 317 -20.86 20.25 8.28
CA ILE A 317 -20.93 19.69 6.92
C ILE A 317 -19.64 19.95 6.16
N ASN A 318 -19.07 21.16 6.26
CA ASN A 318 -17.81 21.50 5.61
C ASN A 318 -16.66 20.65 6.14
N ARG A 319 -16.55 20.49 7.47
CA ARG A 319 -15.54 19.65 8.12
C ARG A 319 -15.63 18.19 7.64
N VAL A 320 -16.82 17.61 7.65
CA VAL A 320 -17.06 16.23 7.20
C VAL A 320 -16.78 16.11 5.69
N SER A 321 -17.20 17.08 4.88
CA SER A 321 -16.94 17.07 3.43
C SER A 321 -15.46 17.20 3.05
N ALA A 322 -14.64 17.78 3.94
CA ALA A 322 -13.21 17.90 3.74
C ALA A 322 -12.52 16.53 3.64
N VAL A 323 -13.04 15.51 4.31
CA VAL A 323 -12.53 14.12 4.22
C VAL A 323 -12.61 13.61 2.78
N ILE A 324 -13.73 13.80 2.09
CA ILE A 324 -13.88 13.39 0.69
C ILE A 324 -12.97 14.18 -0.23
N THR A 325 -12.78 15.46 0.06
CA THR A 325 -11.83 16.29 -0.68
C THR A 325 -10.41 15.76 -0.51
N ASP A 326 -10.03 15.33 0.69
CA ASP A 326 -8.72 14.73 0.94
C ASP A 326 -8.54 13.37 0.25
N VAL A 327 -9.57 12.51 0.23
CA VAL A 327 -9.56 11.26 -0.57
C VAL A 327 -9.23 11.54 -2.04
N ARG A 328 -9.87 12.58 -2.61
CA ARG A 328 -9.63 13.01 -4.00
C ARG A 328 -8.21 13.53 -4.18
N ASN A 329 -7.73 14.37 -3.27
CA ASN A 329 -6.37 14.90 -3.29
C ASN A 329 -5.32 13.78 -3.20
N GLN A 330 -5.63 12.71 -2.46
CA GLN A 330 -4.78 11.53 -2.35
C GLN A 330 -4.86 10.56 -3.55
N ARG A 331 -5.75 10.84 -4.53
CA ARG A 331 -5.99 10.01 -5.72
C ARG A 331 -6.43 8.58 -5.37
N LEU A 332 -7.26 8.43 -4.34
CA LEU A 332 -7.77 7.13 -3.89
C LEU A 332 -9.17 6.80 -4.45
N ASP A 333 -9.79 7.74 -5.19
CA ASP A 333 -11.14 7.59 -5.73
C ASP A 333 -11.24 6.46 -6.77
N ALA A 334 -10.19 6.33 -7.58
CA ALA A 334 -10.04 5.34 -8.63
C ALA A 334 -8.53 5.21 -8.95
N PRO A 335 -8.07 4.09 -9.54
CA PRO A 335 -6.68 3.98 -9.95
C PRO A 335 -6.36 5.01 -11.04
N ASP A 336 -5.55 6.00 -10.71
CA ASP A 336 -5.10 7.03 -11.63
C ASP A 336 -3.80 6.60 -12.32
N PHE A 337 -3.95 6.02 -13.52
CA PHE A 337 -2.82 5.50 -14.28
C PHE A 337 -2.05 6.63 -14.97
N ILE A 338 -0.81 6.86 -14.57
CA ILE A 338 0.14 7.69 -15.34
C ILE A 338 0.62 6.88 -16.56
N LEU A 339 0.93 5.60 -16.33
CA LEU A 339 1.20 4.63 -17.38
C LEU A 339 0.11 3.57 -17.32
N GLY A 340 -0.79 3.59 -18.30
CA GLY A 340 -1.86 2.61 -18.43
C GLY A 340 -1.32 1.18 -18.61
N PRO A 341 -2.15 0.16 -18.34
CA PRO A 341 -1.77 -1.23 -18.52
C PRO A 341 -1.37 -1.48 -19.98
N THR A 342 -0.12 -1.91 -20.18
CA THR A 342 0.40 -2.21 -21.52
C THR A 342 -0.24 -3.49 -22.06
N THR A 343 -0.63 -3.49 -23.33
CA THR A 343 -1.11 -4.67 -24.07
C THR A 343 0.00 -5.19 -24.97
N PRO A 344 0.89 -6.08 -24.47
CA PRO A 344 1.98 -6.58 -25.29
C PRO A 344 1.46 -7.47 -26.43
N ASN A 345 1.75 -7.08 -27.68
CA ASN A 345 1.49 -7.91 -28.85
C ASN A 345 2.51 -9.04 -29.04
N ARG A 346 3.62 -9.02 -28.27
CA ARG A 346 4.66 -10.05 -28.30
C ARG A 346 4.88 -10.59 -26.88
N ARG A 347 5.10 -11.91 -26.78
CA ARG A 347 5.45 -12.54 -25.51
C ARG A 347 6.85 -12.08 -25.09
N SER A 348 7.01 -11.68 -23.83
CA SER A 348 8.34 -11.51 -23.24
C SER A 348 8.95 -12.90 -23.06
N THR A 349 10.07 -13.13 -23.74
CA THR A 349 10.88 -14.33 -23.52
C THR A 349 11.81 -14.08 -22.35
N VAL A 350 11.96 -15.06 -21.47
CA VAL A 350 13.03 -15.04 -20.46
C VAL A 350 14.34 -14.72 -21.15
N ALA A 351 15.15 -13.83 -20.55
CA ALA A 351 16.45 -13.44 -21.11
C ALA A 351 17.22 -14.70 -21.52
N LEU A 352 17.52 -14.83 -22.81
CA LEU A 352 18.23 -15.97 -23.42
C LEU A 352 19.45 -16.39 -22.58
N PHE A 353 20.12 -15.42 -21.97
CA PHE A 353 21.26 -15.60 -21.07
C PHE A 353 21.00 -16.50 -19.85
N LYS A 354 19.78 -16.51 -19.29
CA LYS A 354 19.46 -17.37 -18.13
C LYS A 354 19.11 -18.81 -18.52
N ALA A 355 18.52 -19.01 -19.69
CA ALA A 355 18.08 -20.34 -20.16
C ALA A 355 19.16 -21.10 -20.95
N SER A 356 20.10 -20.38 -21.58
CA SER A 356 21.16 -20.96 -22.41
C SER A 356 22.04 -22.01 -21.70
N PRO A 357 22.63 -21.76 -20.51
CA PRO A 357 23.55 -22.73 -19.91
C PRO A 357 22.83 -24.03 -19.53
N LEU A 358 21.59 -23.93 -19.03
CA LEU A 358 20.80 -25.10 -18.65
C LEU A 358 20.45 -25.96 -19.88
N ALA A 359 20.04 -25.33 -20.99
CA ALA A 359 19.73 -26.03 -22.24
C ALA A 359 20.96 -26.73 -22.85
N VAL A 360 22.15 -26.13 -22.74
CA VAL A 360 23.40 -26.74 -23.17
C VAL A 360 23.71 -27.99 -22.35
N VAL A 361 23.67 -27.90 -21.02
CA VAL A 361 23.93 -29.05 -20.14
C VAL A 361 22.95 -30.19 -20.39
N PHE A 362 21.65 -29.89 -20.46
CA PHE A 362 20.64 -30.92 -20.74
C PHE A 362 20.78 -31.53 -22.14
N GLY A 363 21.10 -30.74 -23.16
CA GLY A 363 21.29 -31.27 -24.51
C GLY A 363 22.52 -32.17 -24.64
N ILE A 364 23.63 -31.83 -23.95
CA ILE A 364 24.82 -32.69 -23.86
C ILE A 364 24.48 -34.02 -23.18
N LEU A 365 23.77 -33.99 -22.05
CA LEU A 365 23.35 -35.21 -21.33
C LEU A 365 22.43 -36.09 -22.18
N LEU A 366 21.43 -35.49 -22.85
CA LEU A 366 20.50 -36.20 -23.72
C LEU A 366 21.24 -36.82 -24.92
N ALA A 367 22.19 -36.08 -25.50
CA ALA A 367 22.99 -36.58 -26.60
C ALA A 367 23.91 -37.73 -26.20
N GLY A 368 24.48 -37.67 -25.00
CA GLY A 368 25.24 -38.77 -24.42
C GLY A 368 24.39 -40.02 -24.25
N ALA A 369 23.18 -39.88 -23.69
CA ALA A 369 22.26 -40.99 -23.54
C ALA A 369 21.85 -41.62 -24.88
N ILE A 370 21.49 -40.79 -25.88
CA ILE A 370 21.08 -41.25 -27.21
C ILE A 370 22.22 -41.96 -27.95
N THR A 371 23.44 -41.42 -27.88
CA THR A 371 24.60 -42.05 -28.54
C THR A 371 24.98 -43.39 -27.90
N LEU A 372 24.89 -43.50 -26.58
CA LEU A 372 25.12 -44.75 -25.86
C LEU A 372 24.03 -45.80 -26.17
N THR A 373 22.76 -45.41 -26.23
CA THR A 373 21.66 -46.35 -26.55
C THR A 373 21.70 -46.80 -28.01
N LEU A 374 21.95 -45.90 -28.97
CA LEU A 374 22.14 -46.25 -30.38
C LEU A 374 23.28 -47.26 -30.57
N ARG A 375 24.39 -47.07 -29.86
CA ARG A 375 25.53 -48.01 -29.88
C ARG A 375 25.17 -49.37 -29.30
N HIS A 376 24.40 -49.40 -28.22
CA HIS A 376 23.93 -50.65 -27.62
C HIS A 376 22.97 -51.41 -28.55
N LEU A 377 22.08 -50.69 -29.23
CA LEU A 377 21.05 -51.29 -30.09
C LEU A 377 21.61 -51.75 -31.44
N ASN A 378 22.62 -51.07 -31.99
CA ASN A 378 23.13 -51.37 -33.32
C ASN A 378 24.67 -51.27 -33.41
N PRO A 379 25.40 -52.27 -32.90
CA PRO A 379 26.86 -52.25 -32.90
C PRO A 379 27.49 -52.28 -34.30
N SER A 380 26.78 -52.80 -35.31
CA SER A 380 27.29 -52.90 -36.70
C SER A 380 27.26 -51.58 -37.46
N TRP A 381 26.43 -50.62 -37.03
CA TRP A 381 26.30 -49.31 -37.68
C TRP A 381 27.58 -48.46 -37.61
N LEU A 382 28.36 -48.62 -36.54
CA LEU A 382 29.61 -47.87 -36.32
C LEU A 382 30.76 -48.29 -37.26
N ALA A 383 30.70 -49.47 -37.87
CA ALA A 383 31.70 -49.92 -38.83
C ALA A 383 31.72 -49.03 -40.09
N ARG A 384 30.63 -48.33 -40.41
CA ARG A 384 30.54 -47.44 -41.59
C ARG A 384 31.19 -46.07 -41.40
N PHE A 385 31.43 -45.64 -40.16
CA PHE A 385 31.93 -44.29 -39.85
C PHE A 385 33.34 -44.27 -39.28
N ARG A 386 34.06 -45.42 -39.28
CA ARG A 386 35.49 -45.40 -38.98
C ARG A 386 36.16 -44.45 -39.98
N PRO A 387 36.86 -43.41 -39.51
CA PRO A 387 37.68 -42.62 -40.41
C PRO A 387 38.60 -43.59 -41.13
N LEU A 388 38.64 -43.50 -42.47
CA LEU A 388 39.62 -44.22 -43.25
C LEU A 388 40.97 -44.07 -42.54
N PRO A 389 41.70 -45.18 -42.29
CA PRO A 389 42.99 -45.09 -41.64
C PRO A 389 43.74 -43.99 -42.36
N ARG A 390 44.21 -42.97 -41.61
CA ARG A 390 45.07 -41.93 -42.18
C ARG A 390 46.19 -42.71 -42.84
N ALA A 391 46.12 -42.85 -44.17
CA ALA A 391 47.18 -43.47 -44.93
C ALA A 391 48.40 -42.68 -44.52
N CYS A 392 49.35 -43.35 -43.88
CA CYS A 392 50.63 -42.77 -43.53
C CYS A 392 51.10 -42.08 -44.81
N ILE A 393 51.09 -40.75 -44.80
CA ILE A 393 51.86 -39.98 -45.76
C ILE A 393 53.29 -40.24 -45.31
N GLU A 394 53.78 -41.40 -45.70
CA GLU A 394 55.13 -41.85 -45.56
C GLU A 394 55.93 -40.86 -46.38
N GLY A 395 56.58 -39.95 -45.67
CA GLY A 395 57.43 -38.94 -46.25
C GLY A 395 58.58 -39.62 -46.97
N GLN A 396 58.41 -39.84 -48.26
CA GLN A 396 59.52 -39.77 -49.21
C GLN A 396 59.98 -38.31 -49.27
N GLY A 397 60.89 -37.94 -48.35
CA GLY A 397 61.77 -36.79 -48.46
C GLY A 397 63.18 -37.31 -48.18
N ALA A 398 63.93 -37.70 -49.22
CA ALA A 398 64.77 -36.84 -50.05
C ALA A 398 66.14 -36.56 -49.41
N SER A 399 67.15 -37.26 -49.96
CA SER A 399 68.53 -36.82 -50.23
C SER A 399 69.28 -35.98 -49.19
N THR A 400 70.37 -36.53 -48.65
CA THR A 400 71.76 -36.23 -49.08
C THR A 400 72.71 -37.31 -48.61
#